data_AF-A0A139AJ03-F1
#
_entry.id   AF-A0A139AJ03-F1
#
_cell.length_a   1.000
_cell.length_b   1.000
_cell.length_c   1.000
_cell.angle_alpha   90.00
_cell.angle_beta   90.00
_cell.angle_gamma   90.00
#
_symmetry.space_group_name_H-M   'P 1'
#
loop_
_entity.id
_entity.type
_entity.pdbx_description
1 polymer ?
#
loop_
_entity_poly.entity_id
_entity_poly.type
_entity_poly.pdbx_seq_one_letter_code
_entity_poly.pdbx_strand_id
1 'polypeptide(L)'
;MTSLGRHLSLGPNAQPPVPFDNFVVALSPPDCLLINSVESGDANGVAVALRLGANPNVRKRVILGVKVYNKAVRRKSWFNGDEQEKGFGSSETHHKAVLGESALVQAMIRNDVAVVDTLLQAGANVNAEVEWKIIKSRPVWTKEVWRKVQEGSWDVSYKFESALEFALGVGWAFDREGHVSGVMTLNLRKLGDLWINVSGAMVKLKDPVANETLRTVRVKKNPAIVRLLLEHGAWPSKEAVATVARDKDPDMIRVFNEVQQKIRRSKIQGSSRQKSVGW
;
A
#
# COMPACT_ATOMS: atom_id res chain seq x y z
N MET A 1 -47.56 -38.90 3.33
CA MET A 1 -46.68 -37.78 3.74
C MET A 1 -45.87 -37.38 2.53
N THR A 2 -46.05 -36.17 2.00
CA THR A 2 -45.51 -35.79 0.68
C THR A 2 -44.76 -34.46 0.82
N SER A 3 -43.44 -34.48 0.72
CA SER A 3 -42.61 -33.29 0.93
C SER A 3 -42.59 -32.42 -0.33
N LEU A 4 -43.35 -31.33 -0.32
CA LEU A 4 -43.36 -30.34 -1.40
C LEU A 4 -42.08 -29.48 -1.34
N GLY A 5 -41.04 -29.94 -2.03
CA GLY A 5 -39.81 -29.18 -2.21
C GLY A 5 -40.06 -27.87 -2.95
N ARG A 6 -40.07 -26.74 -2.24
CA ARG A 6 -40.15 -25.41 -2.86
C ARG A 6 -38.89 -25.15 -3.68
N HIS A 7 -39.00 -25.26 -5.00
CA HIS A 7 -38.01 -24.72 -5.93
C HIS A 7 -37.95 -23.21 -5.75
N LEU A 8 -36.89 -22.71 -5.12
CA LEU A 8 -36.59 -21.28 -5.11
C LEU A 8 -36.08 -20.90 -6.50
N SER A 9 -36.95 -20.27 -7.30
CA SER A 9 -36.55 -19.65 -8.55
C SER A 9 -35.62 -18.47 -8.25
N LEU A 10 -34.38 -18.56 -8.74
CA LEU A 10 -33.48 -17.41 -8.77
C LEU A 10 -34.11 -16.34 -9.68
N GLY A 11 -34.13 -15.09 -9.21
CA GLY A 11 -34.75 -13.99 -9.95
C GLY A 11 -34.09 -13.77 -11.32
N PRO A 12 -34.85 -13.34 -12.36
CA PRO A 12 -34.41 -13.39 -13.77
C PRO A 12 -33.23 -12.48 -14.15
N ASN A 13 -32.68 -11.69 -13.20
CA ASN A 13 -31.59 -10.75 -13.43
C ASN A 13 -30.25 -11.17 -12.78
N ALA A 14 -30.11 -12.43 -12.37
CA ALA A 14 -28.83 -12.97 -11.88
C ALA A 14 -27.83 -13.13 -13.05
N GLN A 15 -27.00 -12.12 -13.30
CA GLN A 15 -25.90 -12.23 -14.26
C GLN A 15 -24.94 -13.36 -13.87
N PRO A 16 -24.40 -14.13 -14.84
CA PRO A 16 -23.44 -15.19 -14.55
C PRO A 16 -22.16 -14.61 -13.93
N PRO A 17 -21.51 -15.33 -12.99
CA PRO A 17 -20.31 -14.85 -12.33
C PRO A 17 -19.17 -14.67 -13.35
N VAL A 18 -18.63 -13.45 -13.42
CA VAL A 18 -17.48 -13.13 -14.28
C VAL A 18 -16.27 -13.97 -13.84
N PRO A 19 -15.57 -14.68 -14.75
CA PRO A 19 -14.37 -15.43 -14.43
C PRO A 19 -13.28 -14.54 -13.82
N PHE A 20 -12.53 -15.06 -12.84
CA PHE A 20 -11.44 -14.35 -12.15
C PHE A 20 -10.45 -13.70 -13.13
N ASP A 21 -10.13 -14.39 -14.22
CA ASP A 21 -9.17 -13.94 -15.20
C ASP A 21 -9.69 -12.81 -16.12
N ASN A 22 -11.02 -12.63 -16.18
CA ASN A 22 -11.71 -11.56 -16.87
C ASN A 22 -11.97 -10.33 -15.97
N PHE A 23 -11.45 -10.30 -14.74
CA PHE A 23 -11.60 -9.13 -13.84
C PHE A 23 -10.63 -8.01 -14.22
N VAL A 24 -10.98 -7.22 -15.24
CA VAL A 24 -10.12 -6.18 -15.82
C VAL A 24 -10.13 -4.89 -14.98
N VAL A 25 -9.23 -4.83 -14.00
CA VAL A 25 -8.70 -3.55 -13.47
C VAL A 25 -7.29 -3.39 -14.03
N ALA A 26 -7.20 -3.04 -15.31
CA ALA A 26 -5.94 -2.90 -16.02
C ALA A 26 -5.13 -1.68 -15.54
N LEU A 27 -3.83 -1.89 -15.32
CA LEU A 27 -2.82 -0.85 -15.46
C LEU A 27 -2.39 -0.80 -16.94
N SER A 28 -1.84 0.34 -17.40
CA SER A 28 -1.27 0.39 -18.76
C SER A 28 0.00 -0.47 -18.85
N PRO A 29 0.42 -0.95 -20.05
CA PRO A 29 1.68 -1.66 -20.19
C PRO A 29 2.91 -0.86 -19.69
N PRO A 30 3.01 0.47 -19.94
CA PRO A 30 4.04 1.30 -19.31
C PRO A 30 3.97 1.32 -17.78
N ASP A 31 2.79 1.46 -17.17
CA ASP A 31 2.63 1.43 -15.70
C ASP A 31 3.06 0.07 -15.10
N CYS A 32 2.72 -1.02 -15.78
CA CYS A 32 3.14 -2.36 -15.40
C CYS A 32 4.67 -2.51 -15.45
N LEU A 33 5.31 -2.00 -16.51
CA LEU A 33 6.77 -1.97 -16.62
C LEU A 33 7.37 -1.12 -15.50
N LEU A 34 6.83 0.07 -15.25
CA LEU A 34 7.34 1.00 -14.22
C LEU A 34 7.37 0.35 -12.83
N ILE A 35 6.25 -0.22 -12.36
CA ILE A 35 6.21 -0.86 -11.04
C ILE A 35 7.15 -2.07 -11.00
N ASN A 36 7.21 -2.89 -12.05
CA ASN A 36 8.06 -4.08 -12.08
C ASN A 36 9.57 -3.71 -12.07
N SER A 37 9.96 -2.66 -12.79
CA SER A 37 11.34 -2.14 -12.80
C SER A 37 11.71 -1.46 -11.48
N VAL A 38 10.78 -0.74 -10.83
CA VAL A 38 11.00 -0.26 -9.45
C VAL A 38 11.18 -1.45 -8.50
N GLU A 39 10.32 -2.48 -8.57
CA GLU A 39 10.38 -3.64 -7.68
C GLU A 39 11.67 -4.47 -7.84
N SER A 40 12.29 -4.48 -9.03
CA SER A 40 13.58 -5.11 -9.28
C SER A 40 14.80 -4.22 -8.96
N GLY A 41 14.63 -2.88 -9.01
CA GLY A 41 15.74 -1.89 -8.93
C GLY A 41 16.38 -1.59 -10.28
N ASP A 42 15.67 -1.83 -11.38
CA ASP A 42 16.12 -1.53 -12.73
C ASP A 42 15.85 -0.07 -13.08
N ALA A 43 16.78 0.82 -12.74
CA ALA A 43 16.71 2.24 -13.07
C ALA A 43 16.60 2.51 -14.59
N ASN A 44 17.15 1.64 -15.44
CA ASN A 44 17.02 1.77 -16.90
C ASN A 44 15.58 1.44 -17.34
N GLY A 45 15.00 0.36 -16.83
CA GLY A 45 13.59 0.00 -17.06
C GLY A 45 12.61 1.06 -16.54
N VAL A 46 12.90 1.68 -15.39
CA VAL A 46 12.15 2.85 -14.88
C VAL A 46 12.21 4.01 -15.89
N ALA A 47 13.40 4.38 -16.36
CA ALA A 47 13.58 5.44 -17.35
C ALA A 47 12.99 5.09 -18.74
N VAL A 48 12.91 3.81 -19.11
CA VAL A 48 12.17 3.33 -20.30
C VAL A 48 10.67 3.50 -20.10
N ALA A 49 10.11 3.01 -18.99
CA ALA A 49 8.68 3.07 -18.72
C ALA A 49 8.14 4.51 -18.68
N LEU A 50 8.86 5.43 -18.02
CA LEU A 50 8.49 6.85 -17.96
C LEU A 50 8.52 7.50 -19.36
N ARG A 51 9.49 7.16 -20.21
CA ARG A 51 9.53 7.61 -21.63
C ARG A 51 8.41 7.00 -22.49
N LEU A 52 7.86 5.85 -22.10
CA LEU A 52 6.66 5.26 -22.71
C LEU A 52 5.35 5.81 -22.14
N GLY A 53 5.40 6.85 -21.30
CA GLY A 53 4.22 7.52 -20.73
C GLY A 53 3.65 6.87 -19.48
N ALA A 54 4.41 6.02 -18.77
CA ALA A 54 4.01 5.50 -17.46
C ALA A 54 3.80 6.63 -16.45
N ASN A 55 2.78 6.52 -15.61
CA ASN A 55 2.50 7.55 -14.61
C ASN A 55 3.42 7.37 -13.38
N PRO A 56 4.28 8.35 -13.03
CA PRO A 56 5.19 8.24 -11.87
C PRO A 56 4.45 8.14 -10.52
N ASN A 57 3.16 8.50 -10.49
CA ASN A 57 2.27 8.37 -9.34
C ASN A 57 1.48 7.04 -9.31
N VAL A 58 1.77 6.11 -10.23
CA VAL A 58 1.03 4.84 -10.29
C VAL A 58 1.27 3.97 -9.05
N ARG A 59 0.25 3.16 -8.73
CA ARG A 59 0.19 2.27 -7.57
C ARG A 59 -0.09 0.84 -8.03
N LYS A 60 0.47 -0.13 -7.30
CA LYS A 60 0.14 -1.55 -7.48
C LYS A 60 -1.38 -1.78 -7.44
N ARG A 61 -1.85 -2.77 -8.20
CA ARG A 61 -3.20 -3.32 -8.08
C ARG A 61 -3.13 -4.69 -7.42
N VAL A 62 -3.87 -4.86 -6.33
CA VAL A 62 -4.00 -6.15 -5.64
C VAL A 62 -5.43 -6.63 -5.83
N ILE A 63 -5.60 -7.78 -6.48
CA ILE A 63 -6.88 -8.37 -6.86
C ILE A 63 -7.05 -9.64 -6.02
N LEU A 64 -7.93 -9.56 -5.01
CA LEU A 64 -8.31 -10.69 -4.16
C LEU A 64 -9.54 -11.38 -4.78
N GLY A 65 -9.36 -12.63 -5.21
CA GLY A 65 -10.43 -13.53 -5.63
C GLY A 65 -10.53 -14.70 -4.67
N VAL A 66 -11.72 -14.94 -4.10
CA VAL A 66 -11.91 -15.94 -3.04
C VAL A 66 -13.25 -16.65 -3.17
N LYS A 67 -13.27 -17.94 -2.85
CA LYS A 67 -14.45 -18.79 -2.78
C LYS A 67 -15.10 -18.65 -1.40
N VAL A 68 -16.19 -17.89 -1.36
CA VAL A 68 -16.90 -17.50 -0.15
C VAL A 68 -18.03 -18.48 0.14
N TYR A 69 -18.02 -19.10 1.31
CA TYR A 69 -19.03 -20.06 1.78
C TYR A 69 -20.08 -19.39 2.68
N ASN A 70 -21.29 -19.96 2.76
CA ASN A 70 -22.33 -19.43 3.66
C ASN A 70 -21.89 -19.41 5.13
N LYS A 71 -21.19 -20.44 5.61
CA LYS A 71 -20.58 -20.47 6.95
C LYS A 71 -19.30 -21.33 6.99
N ALA A 72 -18.51 -21.14 8.04
CA ALA A 72 -17.44 -22.04 8.41
C ALA A 72 -17.92 -23.06 9.47
N VAL A 73 -17.30 -24.23 9.51
CA VAL A 73 -17.52 -25.28 10.52
C VAL A 73 -16.16 -25.86 10.90
N ARG A 74 -15.83 -25.90 12.20
CA ARG A 74 -14.65 -26.62 12.68
C ARG A 74 -14.94 -28.11 12.79
N ARG A 75 -13.96 -28.93 12.42
CA ARG A 75 -13.97 -30.39 12.60
C ARG A 75 -12.62 -30.84 13.15
N LYS A 76 -12.65 -31.64 14.22
CA LYS A 76 -11.45 -32.29 14.76
C LYS A 76 -11.00 -33.42 13.84
N SER A 77 -9.71 -33.52 13.55
CA SER A 77 -9.12 -34.65 12.83
C SER A 77 -9.10 -35.88 13.74
N TRP A 78 -9.63 -37.01 13.26
CA TRP A 78 -9.58 -38.27 14.00
C TRP A 78 -8.16 -38.85 14.17
N PHE A 79 -7.25 -38.55 13.23
CA PHE A 79 -5.89 -39.09 13.25
C PHE A 79 -4.90 -38.20 14.01
N ASN A 80 -5.12 -36.88 14.03
CA ASN A 80 -4.15 -35.90 14.55
C ASN A 80 -4.63 -35.17 15.82
N GLY A 81 -5.94 -35.13 16.06
CA GLY A 81 -6.53 -34.26 17.08
C GLY A 81 -6.66 -32.77 16.69
N ASP A 82 -6.02 -32.32 15.61
CA ASP A 82 -6.09 -30.93 15.10
C ASP A 82 -7.52 -30.47 14.77
N GLU A 83 -7.90 -29.24 15.11
CA GLU A 83 -9.12 -28.61 14.57
C GLU A 83 -8.86 -27.98 13.20
N GLN A 84 -9.58 -28.46 12.17
CA GLN A 84 -9.60 -27.83 10.85
C GLN A 84 -10.91 -27.08 10.64
N GLU A 85 -10.82 -25.80 10.27
CA GLU A 85 -11.97 -25.01 9.81
C GLU A 85 -12.25 -25.31 8.33
N LYS A 86 -13.51 -25.62 7.98
CA LYS A 86 -13.93 -25.95 6.61
C LYS A 86 -15.21 -25.20 6.23
N GLY A 87 -15.26 -24.76 4.98
CA GLY A 87 -16.44 -24.08 4.42
C GLY A 87 -17.63 -25.04 4.30
N PHE A 88 -18.85 -24.54 4.55
CA PHE A 88 -20.07 -25.33 4.55
C PHE A 88 -21.26 -24.56 3.95
N GLY A 89 -22.11 -25.30 3.22
CA GLY A 89 -23.23 -24.74 2.44
C GLY A 89 -22.83 -24.43 1.00
N SER A 90 -23.63 -23.61 0.31
CA SER A 90 -23.27 -23.09 -1.00
C SER A 90 -22.05 -22.16 -0.92
N SER A 91 -21.38 -22.00 -2.06
CA SER A 91 -20.18 -21.16 -2.19
C SER A 91 -20.17 -20.40 -3.51
N GLU A 92 -19.81 -19.14 -3.47
CA GLU A 92 -19.71 -18.23 -4.62
C GLU A 92 -18.30 -17.64 -4.70
N THR A 93 -17.76 -17.42 -5.90
CA THR A 93 -16.44 -16.79 -6.07
C THR A 93 -16.59 -15.28 -6.19
N HIS A 94 -16.04 -14.53 -5.25
CA HIS A 94 -16.09 -13.07 -5.22
C HIS A 94 -14.71 -12.45 -5.43
N HIS A 95 -14.72 -11.19 -5.87
CA HIS A 95 -13.56 -10.46 -6.36
C HIS A 95 -13.54 -9.05 -5.76
N LYS A 96 -12.37 -8.56 -5.30
CA LYS A 96 -12.17 -7.15 -4.94
C LYS A 96 -10.75 -6.72 -5.29
N ALA A 97 -10.65 -5.63 -6.06
CA ALA A 97 -9.38 -4.92 -6.26
C ALA A 97 -9.17 -3.85 -5.20
N VAL A 98 -7.92 -3.63 -4.81
CA VAL A 98 -7.47 -2.53 -3.95
C VAL A 98 -6.15 -1.95 -4.49
N LEU A 99 -5.86 -0.71 -4.12
CA LEU A 99 -4.58 -0.08 -4.39
C LEU A 99 -3.53 -0.55 -3.36
N GLY A 100 -2.40 -1.05 -3.85
CA GLY A 100 -1.21 -1.30 -3.05
C GLY A 100 -0.36 -0.03 -2.91
N GLU A 101 0.94 -0.22 -2.75
CA GLU A 101 1.94 0.85 -2.60
C GLU A 101 2.16 1.59 -3.95
N SER A 102 2.69 2.81 -3.90
CA SER A 102 3.08 3.59 -5.09
C SER A 102 4.48 3.23 -5.61
N ALA A 103 4.78 3.60 -6.86
CA ALA A 103 6.12 3.50 -7.43
C ALA A 103 7.17 4.19 -6.51
N LEU A 104 6.92 5.42 -6.08
CA LEU A 104 7.81 6.15 -5.17
C LEU A 104 8.03 5.40 -3.84
N VAL A 105 6.96 4.86 -3.24
CA VAL A 105 7.03 4.10 -1.99
C VAL A 105 7.81 2.79 -2.16
N GLN A 106 7.62 2.06 -3.27
CA GLN A 106 8.38 0.84 -3.57
C GLN A 106 9.89 1.12 -3.78
N ALA A 107 10.25 2.22 -4.44
CA ALA A 107 11.64 2.66 -4.57
C ALA A 107 12.28 2.97 -3.21
N MET A 108 11.54 3.64 -2.32
CA MET A 108 11.97 3.96 -0.96
C MET A 108 12.08 2.73 -0.05
N ILE A 109 11.18 1.75 -0.16
CA ILE A 109 11.27 0.46 0.55
C ILE A 109 12.59 -0.26 0.20
N ARG A 110 12.99 -0.20 -1.08
CA ARG A 110 14.26 -0.73 -1.56
C ARG A 110 15.49 0.11 -1.19
N ASN A 111 15.28 1.31 -0.63
CA ASN A 111 16.31 2.30 -0.33
C ASN A 111 17.10 2.77 -1.58
N ASP A 112 16.45 2.79 -2.75
CA ASP A 112 17.06 3.07 -4.05
C ASP A 112 17.03 4.58 -4.36
N VAL A 113 18.14 5.27 -4.08
CA VAL A 113 18.26 6.73 -4.24
C VAL A 113 18.10 7.17 -5.70
N ALA A 114 18.61 6.39 -6.66
CA ALA A 114 18.59 6.75 -8.08
C ALA A 114 17.21 6.56 -8.70
N VAL A 115 16.50 5.48 -8.33
CA VAL A 115 15.11 5.27 -8.74
C VAL A 115 14.19 6.31 -8.09
N VAL A 116 14.43 6.68 -6.82
CA VAL A 116 13.69 7.77 -6.16
C VAL A 116 13.87 9.09 -6.92
N ASP A 117 15.09 9.55 -7.19
CA ASP A 117 15.30 10.80 -7.95
C ASP A 117 14.65 10.72 -9.34
N THR A 118 14.84 9.62 -10.08
CA THR A 118 14.23 9.43 -11.42
C THR A 118 12.70 9.57 -11.40
N LEU A 119 12.02 9.05 -10.37
CA LEU A 119 10.57 9.22 -10.21
C LEU A 119 10.17 10.66 -9.85
N LEU A 120 10.98 11.34 -9.03
CA LEU A 120 10.74 12.73 -8.61
C LEU A 120 10.92 13.72 -9.76
N GLN A 121 12.00 13.59 -10.55
CA GLN A 121 12.23 14.39 -11.77
C GLN A 121 11.10 14.20 -12.79
N ALA A 122 10.48 13.02 -12.84
CA ALA A 122 9.34 12.73 -13.71
C ALA A 122 7.99 13.28 -13.18
N GLY A 123 7.93 13.82 -11.96
CA GLY A 123 6.70 14.38 -11.37
C GLY A 123 5.94 13.45 -10.41
N ALA A 124 6.62 12.53 -9.72
CA ALA A 124 6.03 11.85 -8.56
C ALA A 124 5.73 12.86 -7.44
N ASN A 125 4.48 12.87 -6.95
CA ASN A 125 4.00 13.82 -5.96
C ASN A 125 4.46 13.45 -4.55
N VAL A 126 5.50 14.13 -4.06
CA VAL A 126 6.06 13.99 -2.70
C VAL A 126 5.07 14.25 -1.57
N ASN A 127 4.06 15.09 -1.82
CA ASN A 127 3.03 15.49 -0.86
C ASN A 127 1.71 14.71 -1.05
N ALA A 128 1.70 13.64 -1.84
CA ALA A 128 0.58 12.71 -1.88
C ALA A 128 0.54 11.87 -0.60
N GLU A 129 -0.66 11.63 -0.08
CA GLU A 129 -0.88 10.72 1.04
C GLU A 129 -0.37 9.31 0.69
N VAL A 130 0.46 8.74 1.56
CA VAL A 130 0.95 7.37 1.41
C VAL A 130 0.08 6.45 2.25
N GLU A 131 -0.68 5.59 1.59
CA GLU A 131 -1.50 4.57 2.22
C GLU A 131 -1.52 3.29 1.38
N TRP A 132 -1.71 2.14 2.02
CA TRP A 132 -2.05 0.88 1.37
C TRP A 132 -2.71 -0.06 2.39
N LYS A 133 -3.26 -1.17 1.89
CA LYS A 133 -4.05 -2.11 2.69
C LYS A 133 -3.52 -3.52 2.49
N ILE A 134 -3.60 -4.32 3.55
CA ILE A 134 -3.07 -5.68 3.64
C ILE A 134 -4.21 -6.61 4.02
N ILE A 135 -4.36 -7.69 3.25
CA ILE A 135 -5.21 -8.82 3.60
C ILE A 135 -4.33 -10.01 4.01
N LYS A 136 -4.81 -10.82 4.95
CA LYS A 136 -4.21 -12.11 5.29
C LYS A 136 -4.99 -13.25 4.64
N SER A 137 -4.26 -14.31 4.33
CA SER A 137 -4.82 -15.64 4.02
C SER A 137 -5.77 -16.11 5.11
N ARG A 138 -6.82 -16.85 4.73
CA ARG A 138 -7.79 -17.47 5.66
C ARG A 138 -8.09 -18.90 5.24
N PRO A 139 -8.21 -19.87 6.16
CA PRO A 139 -8.59 -21.25 5.81
C PRO A 139 -9.98 -21.33 5.15
N VAL A 140 -10.89 -20.44 5.55
CA VAL A 140 -12.24 -20.32 4.99
C VAL A 140 -12.62 -18.85 4.86
N TRP A 141 -13.17 -18.48 3.70
CA TRP A 141 -13.86 -17.22 3.51
C TRP A 141 -15.36 -17.43 3.73
N THR A 142 -15.97 -16.69 4.64
CA THR A 142 -17.42 -16.73 4.90
C THR A 142 -18.11 -15.48 4.38
N LYS A 143 -19.42 -15.54 4.10
CA LYS A 143 -20.18 -14.37 3.62
C LYS A 143 -20.10 -13.16 4.56
N GLU A 144 -20.00 -13.38 5.87
CA GLU A 144 -19.79 -12.30 6.85
C GLU A 144 -18.38 -11.67 6.74
N VAL A 145 -17.34 -12.50 6.67
CA VAL A 145 -15.95 -12.03 6.51
C VAL A 145 -15.75 -11.32 5.18
N TRP A 146 -16.34 -11.83 4.10
CA TRP A 146 -16.29 -11.19 2.80
C TRP A 146 -17.02 -9.84 2.81
N ARG A 147 -18.22 -9.76 3.40
CA ARG A 147 -18.96 -8.50 3.54
C ARG A 147 -18.12 -7.43 4.26
N LYS A 148 -17.45 -7.80 5.36
CA LYS A 148 -16.51 -6.92 6.08
C LYS A 148 -15.36 -6.41 5.18
N VAL A 149 -14.78 -7.28 4.35
CA VAL A 149 -13.77 -6.87 3.35
C VAL A 149 -14.36 -5.98 2.24
N GLN A 150 -15.62 -6.18 1.84
CA GLN A 150 -16.33 -5.28 0.94
C GLN A 150 -16.56 -3.89 1.57
N GLU A 151 -17.02 -3.85 2.83
CA GLU A 151 -17.27 -2.65 3.64
C GLU A 151 -15.98 -1.84 3.93
N GLY A 152 -14.82 -2.51 4.06
CA GLY A 152 -13.52 -1.85 4.19
C GLY A 152 -12.62 -2.37 5.32
N SER A 153 -13.03 -3.41 6.05
CA SER A 153 -12.24 -4.06 7.11
C SER A 153 -11.14 -4.94 6.53
N TRP A 154 -9.97 -4.35 6.24
CA TRP A 154 -8.74 -5.05 5.87
C TRP A 154 -7.92 -5.42 7.11
N ASP A 155 -7.14 -6.51 7.08
CA ASP A 155 -6.45 -7.01 8.28
C ASP A 155 -5.44 -6.03 8.89
N VAL A 156 -4.77 -5.24 8.04
CA VAL A 156 -4.03 -4.03 8.42
C VAL A 156 -4.19 -2.99 7.31
N SER A 157 -4.30 -1.71 7.66
CA SER A 157 -4.05 -0.59 6.74
C SER A 157 -2.93 0.30 7.26
N TYR A 158 -2.07 0.83 6.40
CA TYR A 158 -1.02 1.78 6.76
C TYR A 158 -1.32 3.17 6.19
N LYS A 159 -0.94 4.23 6.90
CA LYS A 159 -1.10 5.64 6.48
C LYS A 159 0.04 6.53 6.99
N PHE A 160 0.48 7.46 6.14
CA PHE A 160 1.49 8.51 6.37
C PHE A 160 1.03 9.77 5.60
N GLU A 161 1.22 10.98 6.13
CA GLU A 161 0.70 12.21 5.48
C GLU A 161 1.41 12.53 4.15
N SER A 162 2.64 12.04 3.96
CA SER A 162 3.46 12.29 2.76
C SER A 162 4.53 11.23 2.54
N ALA A 163 5.21 11.28 1.39
CA ALA A 163 6.41 10.47 1.16
C ALA A 163 7.54 10.82 2.15
N LEU A 164 7.67 12.08 2.60
CA LEU A 164 8.65 12.49 3.59
C LEU A 164 8.38 11.87 4.97
N GLU A 165 7.11 11.76 5.37
CA GLU A 165 6.74 11.04 6.59
C GLU A 165 7.08 9.54 6.49
N PHE A 166 6.81 8.92 5.35
CA PHE A 166 7.19 7.53 5.08
C PHE A 166 8.72 7.32 5.16
N ALA A 167 9.53 8.24 4.61
CA ALA A 167 11.00 8.20 4.69
C ALA A 167 11.54 8.23 6.14
N LEU A 168 10.79 8.86 7.04
CA LEU A 168 11.15 9.05 8.45
C LEU A 168 10.54 7.98 9.38
N GLY A 169 9.74 7.05 8.85
CA GLY A 169 8.99 6.06 9.65
C GLY A 169 7.84 6.68 10.47
N VAL A 170 7.40 7.88 10.11
CA VAL A 170 6.34 8.64 10.80
C VAL A 170 4.99 8.27 10.21
N GLY A 171 4.27 7.36 10.86
CA GLY A 171 2.96 6.97 10.38
C GLY A 171 2.15 6.19 11.39
N TRP A 172 1.07 5.57 10.91
CA TRP A 172 0.13 4.79 11.69
C TRP A 172 -0.24 3.50 10.95
N ALA A 173 -0.46 2.45 11.73
CA ALA A 173 -1.05 1.20 11.27
C ALA A 173 -2.41 1.02 11.95
N PHE A 174 -3.43 0.64 11.19
CA PHE A 174 -4.80 0.45 11.64
C PHE A 174 -5.20 -1.02 11.54
N ASP A 175 -6.04 -1.48 12.44
CA ASP A 175 -6.66 -2.81 12.38
C ASP A 175 -7.91 -2.84 11.48
N ARG A 176 -8.54 -4.01 11.40
CA ARG A 176 -9.76 -4.27 10.60
C ARG A 176 -11.01 -3.56 11.13
N GLU A 177 -11.01 -3.15 12.40
CA GLU A 177 -12.05 -2.32 12.99
C GLU A 177 -11.78 -0.81 12.76
N GLY A 178 -10.61 -0.45 12.22
CA GLY A 178 -10.21 0.92 11.91
C GLY A 178 -9.52 1.64 13.07
N HIS A 179 -9.20 0.96 14.18
CA HIS A 179 -8.50 1.56 15.30
C HIS A 179 -6.98 1.52 15.08
N VAL A 180 -6.24 2.42 15.74
CA VAL A 180 -4.77 2.44 15.66
C VAL A 180 -4.20 1.19 16.33
N SER A 181 -3.62 0.30 15.54
CA SER A 181 -2.91 -0.88 16.01
C SER A 181 -1.61 -0.46 16.68
N GLY A 182 -1.63 -0.38 18.03
CA GLY A 182 -0.48 0.06 18.82
C GLY A 182 0.79 -0.76 18.56
N VAL A 183 0.67 -2.09 18.45
CA VAL A 183 1.81 -2.99 18.16
C VAL A 183 2.41 -2.72 16.78
N MET A 184 1.59 -2.62 15.74
CA MET A 184 2.09 -2.41 14.38
C MET A 184 2.65 -1.00 14.18
N THR A 185 2.02 0.01 14.80
CA THR A 185 2.51 1.40 14.81
C THR A 185 3.83 1.52 15.59
N LEU A 186 4.00 0.76 16.67
CA LEU A 186 5.24 0.70 17.43
C LEU A 186 6.37 0.03 16.63
N ASN A 187 6.10 -1.09 15.95
CA ASN A 187 7.07 -1.79 15.11
C ASN A 187 7.54 -0.90 13.94
N LEU A 188 6.60 -0.24 13.26
CA LEU A 188 6.88 0.76 12.22
C LEU A 188 7.81 1.86 12.75
N ARG A 189 7.44 2.54 13.85
CA ARG A 189 8.16 3.70 14.38
C ARG A 189 9.49 3.37 15.07
N LYS A 190 9.68 2.16 15.61
CA LYS A 190 10.92 1.74 16.31
C LYS A 190 11.87 0.89 15.47
N LEU A 191 11.35 0.03 14.60
CA LEU A 191 12.14 -0.96 13.86
C LEU A 191 12.19 -0.67 12.36
N GLY A 192 11.27 0.14 11.83
CA GLY A 192 11.02 0.28 10.39
C GLY A 192 10.25 -0.91 9.79
N ASP A 193 9.79 -1.84 10.62
CA ASP A 193 9.17 -3.11 10.18
C ASP A 193 7.69 -2.92 9.84
N LEU A 194 7.33 -3.27 8.61
CA LEU A 194 5.97 -3.14 8.08
C LEU A 194 5.63 -4.26 7.07
N TRP A 195 4.34 -4.48 6.84
CA TRP A 195 3.85 -5.40 5.82
C TRP A 195 3.51 -4.67 4.53
N ILE A 196 4.08 -5.14 3.42
CA ILE A 196 3.70 -4.77 2.05
C ILE A 196 3.01 -5.93 1.37
N ASN A 197 2.30 -5.61 0.29
CA ASN A 197 1.79 -6.62 -0.63
C ASN A 197 2.95 -7.34 -1.35
N VAL A 198 2.71 -8.56 -1.84
CA VAL A 198 3.72 -9.29 -2.65
C VAL A 198 4.07 -8.54 -3.95
N SER A 199 5.10 -9.00 -4.64
CA SER A 199 5.75 -8.23 -5.71
C SER A 199 5.02 -8.28 -7.06
N GLY A 200 5.21 -7.21 -7.84
CA GLY A 200 4.64 -7.03 -9.19
C GLY A 200 3.48 -6.02 -9.27
N ALA A 201 3.27 -5.47 -10.47
CA ALA A 201 2.28 -4.41 -10.73
C ALA A 201 0.81 -4.83 -10.51
N MET A 202 0.47 -6.05 -10.90
CA MET A 202 -0.87 -6.63 -10.77
C MET A 202 -0.79 -7.94 -9.98
N VAL A 203 -0.92 -7.84 -8.66
CA VAL A 203 -0.93 -8.97 -7.74
C VAL A 203 -2.29 -9.66 -7.79
N LYS A 204 -2.37 -10.86 -8.38
CA LYS A 204 -3.56 -11.71 -8.40
C LYS A 204 -3.48 -12.75 -7.26
N LEU A 205 -4.31 -12.59 -6.23
CA LEU A 205 -4.44 -13.53 -5.11
C LEU A 205 -5.71 -14.37 -5.29
N LYS A 206 -5.58 -15.68 -5.49
CA LYS A 206 -6.70 -16.61 -5.76
C LYS A 206 -6.78 -17.67 -4.67
N ASP A 207 -7.79 -17.59 -3.81
CA ASP A 207 -7.94 -18.41 -2.59
C ASP A 207 -6.64 -18.53 -1.76
N PRO A 208 -5.96 -17.41 -1.45
CA PRO A 208 -4.56 -17.42 -1.05
C PRO A 208 -4.31 -18.05 0.33
N VAL A 209 -3.27 -18.87 0.41
CA VAL A 209 -2.82 -19.55 1.63
C VAL A 209 -1.73 -18.75 2.37
N ALA A 210 -1.28 -19.28 3.51
CA ALA A 210 -0.33 -18.59 4.40
C ALA A 210 0.95 -18.16 3.66
N ASN A 211 1.37 -16.93 3.92
CA ASN A 211 2.54 -16.25 3.33
C ASN A 211 2.43 -15.82 1.85
N GLU A 212 1.35 -16.15 1.13
CA GLU A 212 1.18 -15.71 -0.28
C GLU A 212 0.69 -14.26 -0.43
N THR A 213 0.18 -13.66 0.65
CA THR A 213 -0.57 -12.39 0.62
C THR A 213 0.28 -11.15 0.89
N LEU A 214 1.37 -11.28 1.65
CA LEU A 214 2.16 -10.16 2.16
C LEU A 214 3.64 -10.53 2.35
N ARG A 215 4.50 -9.51 2.45
CA ARG A 215 5.91 -9.63 2.84
C ARG A 215 6.20 -8.64 3.97
N THR A 216 6.97 -9.07 4.98
CA THR A 216 7.57 -8.14 5.94
C THR A 216 8.81 -7.51 5.32
N VAL A 217 8.92 -6.18 5.41
CA VAL A 217 10.12 -5.42 5.00
C VAL A 217 10.50 -4.43 6.10
N ARG A 218 11.79 -4.04 6.11
CA ARG A 218 12.33 -3.04 7.01
C ARG A 218 12.72 -1.79 6.23
N VAL A 219 11.96 -0.71 6.37
CA VAL A 219 12.33 0.60 5.81
C VAL A 219 13.51 1.15 6.59
N LYS A 220 14.57 1.53 5.87
CA LYS A 220 15.72 2.24 6.44
C LYS A 220 15.54 3.74 6.21
N LYS A 221 15.71 4.52 7.27
CA LYS A 221 15.90 5.97 7.15
C LYS A 221 17.15 6.24 6.30
N ASN A 222 17.07 7.20 5.38
CA ASN A 222 18.17 7.54 4.48
C ASN A 222 18.22 9.06 4.27
N PRO A 223 19.27 9.76 4.75
CA PRO A 223 19.43 11.20 4.57
C PRO A 223 19.41 11.67 3.10
N ALA A 224 19.85 10.85 2.14
CA ALA A 224 19.82 11.20 0.71
C ALA A 224 18.39 11.21 0.15
N ILE A 225 17.58 10.19 0.48
CA ILE A 225 16.15 10.15 0.10
C ILE A 225 15.39 11.32 0.76
N VAL A 226 15.66 11.60 2.04
CA VAL A 226 15.05 12.74 2.74
C VAL A 226 15.46 14.07 2.10
N ARG A 227 16.73 14.23 1.67
CA ARG A 227 17.18 15.41 0.93
C ARG A 227 16.41 15.56 -0.39
N LEU A 228 16.37 14.51 -1.21
CA LEU A 228 15.66 14.52 -2.51
C LEU A 228 14.19 14.91 -2.37
N LEU A 229 13.48 14.35 -1.39
CA LEU A 229 12.07 14.66 -1.15
C LEU A 229 11.88 16.13 -0.75
N LEU A 230 12.70 16.65 0.17
CA LEU A 230 12.66 18.06 0.59
C LEU A 230 13.02 19.03 -0.54
N GLU A 231 13.96 18.66 -1.41
CA GLU A 231 14.37 19.49 -2.56
C GLU A 231 13.34 19.48 -3.70
N HIS A 232 12.57 18.39 -3.85
CA HIS A 232 11.37 18.33 -4.69
C HIS A 232 10.10 18.88 -4.00
N GLY A 233 10.24 19.61 -2.90
CA GLY A 233 9.17 20.40 -2.29
C GLY A 233 8.28 19.65 -1.28
N ALA A 234 8.75 18.55 -0.70
CA ALA A 234 8.04 17.88 0.39
C ALA A 234 7.91 18.79 1.61
N TRP A 235 6.73 18.84 2.23
CA TRP A 235 6.47 19.68 3.39
C TRP A 235 6.59 18.87 4.70
N PRO A 236 7.53 19.20 5.60
CA PRO A 236 7.65 18.50 6.88
C PRO A 236 6.48 18.85 7.81
N SER A 237 5.71 17.84 8.21
CA SER A 237 4.70 17.93 9.28
C SER A 237 5.34 18.27 10.63
N LYS A 238 4.53 18.63 11.63
CA LYS A 238 5.02 18.85 13.00
C LYS A 238 5.65 17.59 13.60
N GLU A 239 5.10 16.41 13.30
CA GLU A 239 5.61 15.12 13.78
C GLU A 239 6.90 14.71 13.05
N ALA A 240 7.03 15.02 11.76
CA ALA A 240 8.28 14.85 11.01
C ALA A 240 9.41 15.69 11.60
N VAL A 241 9.17 16.98 11.88
CA VAL A 241 10.13 17.87 12.58
C VAL A 241 10.48 17.31 13.96
N ALA A 242 9.47 16.92 14.76
CA ALA A 242 9.68 16.38 16.10
C ALA A 242 10.39 15.02 16.12
N THR A 243 10.28 14.23 15.05
CA THR A 243 10.98 12.95 14.89
C THR A 243 12.45 13.16 14.53
N VAL A 244 12.76 14.04 13.56
CA VAL A 244 14.16 14.35 13.20
C VAL A 244 14.89 15.03 14.37
N ALA A 245 14.22 15.90 15.13
CA ALA A 245 14.79 16.52 16.33
C ALA A 245 15.10 15.54 17.49
N ARG A 246 14.67 14.28 17.38
CA ARG A 246 14.97 13.19 18.33
C ARG A 246 15.80 12.06 17.70
N ASP A 247 16.23 12.22 16.45
CA ASP A 247 17.02 11.19 15.77
C ASP A 247 18.44 11.10 16.35
N LYS A 248 19.10 9.97 16.10
CA LYS A 248 20.50 9.73 16.48
C LYS A 248 21.44 9.85 15.29
N ASP A 249 20.90 9.88 14.08
CA ASP A 249 21.67 10.12 12.85
C ASP A 249 21.96 11.64 12.70
N PRO A 250 23.24 12.07 12.82
CA PRO A 250 23.60 13.49 12.66
C PRO A 250 23.41 13.97 11.21
N ASP A 251 23.45 13.09 10.21
CA ASP A 251 23.25 13.45 8.81
C ASP A 251 21.77 13.68 8.49
N MET A 252 20.87 12.93 9.13
CA MET A 252 19.44 13.21 9.09
C MET A 252 19.13 14.61 9.64
N ILE A 253 19.69 14.94 10.82
CA ILE A 253 19.52 16.25 11.46
C ILE A 253 20.13 17.36 10.58
N ARG A 254 21.31 17.13 10.00
CA ARG A 254 22.02 18.06 9.11
C ARG A 254 21.22 18.37 7.85
N VAL A 255 20.83 17.35 7.08
CA VAL A 255 20.04 17.47 5.84
C VAL A 255 18.76 18.30 6.09
N PHE A 256 18.02 17.95 7.13
CA PHE A 256 16.73 18.56 7.43
C PHE A 256 16.87 20.04 7.81
N ASN A 257 17.90 20.37 8.61
CA ASN A 257 18.20 21.75 8.97
C ASN A 257 18.71 22.59 7.79
N GLU A 258 19.59 22.05 6.95
CA GLU A 258 20.08 22.71 5.73
C GLU A 258 18.92 23.13 4.81
N VAL A 259 18.03 22.20 4.47
CA VAL A 259 16.92 22.50 3.54
C VAL A 259 15.87 23.39 4.19
N GLN A 260 15.59 23.26 5.49
CA GLN A 260 14.76 24.26 6.19
C GLN A 260 15.36 25.67 6.16
N GLN A 261 16.68 25.83 6.33
CA GLN A 261 17.33 27.13 6.20
C GLN A 261 17.25 27.67 4.76
N LYS A 262 17.44 26.82 3.74
CA LYS A 262 17.28 27.15 2.31
C LYS A 262 15.86 27.69 2.03
N ILE A 263 14.81 27.01 2.53
CA ILE A 263 13.40 27.41 2.41
C ILE A 263 13.08 28.72 3.16
N ARG A 264 13.67 28.93 4.35
CA ARG A 264 13.49 30.20 5.10
C ARG A 264 14.13 31.38 4.35
N ARG A 265 15.34 31.19 3.79
CA ARG A 265 16.06 32.23 3.01
C ARG A 265 15.31 32.61 1.72
N SER A 266 14.81 31.63 0.97
CA SER A 266 14.08 31.91 -0.28
C SER A 266 12.76 32.66 -0.06
N LYS A 267 12.01 32.34 1.01
CA LYS A 267 10.80 33.08 1.40
C LYS A 267 11.09 34.56 1.69
N ILE A 268 12.14 34.86 2.47
CA ILE A 268 12.54 36.23 2.79
C ILE A 268 12.90 37.02 1.50
N GLN A 269 13.70 36.42 0.61
CA GLN A 269 14.09 37.06 -0.65
C GLN A 269 12.90 37.29 -1.60
N GLY A 270 11.93 36.38 -1.64
CA GLY A 270 10.70 36.54 -2.41
C GLY A 270 9.84 37.71 -1.94
N SER A 271 9.60 37.82 -0.62
CA SER A 271 8.80 38.90 -0.04
C SER A 271 9.41 40.30 -0.25
N SER A 272 10.74 40.42 -0.33
CA SER A 272 11.39 41.70 -0.65
C SER A 272 11.11 42.16 -2.09
N ARG A 273 11.11 41.24 -3.07
CA ARG A 273 10.87 41.59 -4.49
C ARG A 273 9.44 42.04 -4.77
N GLN A 274 8.44 41.50 -4.06
CA GLN A 274 7.05 41.94 -4.26
C GLN A 274 6.79 43.37 -3.80
N LYS A 275 7.61 43.92 -2.89
CA LYS A 275 7.48 45.30 -2.41
C LYS A 275 8.11 46.36 -3.33
N SER A 276 8.88 45.96 -4.34
CA SER A 276 9.61 46.90 -5.22
C SER A 276 8.97 47.10 -6.61
N VAL A 277 7.75 46.61 -6.84
CA VAL A 277 7.03 46.70 -8.13
C VAL A 277 5.69 47.44 -7.96
N GLY A 278 5.66 48.43 -7.06
CA GLY A 278 4.48 49.22 -6.72
C GLY A 278 4.79 50.71 -6.70
N TRP A 279 5.10 51.26 -7.88
CA TRP A 279 5.26 52.68 -8.20
C TRP A 279 4.76 52.90 -9.63
#